data_AF-A0A3C1BZ25-F1
#
_entry.id   AF-A0A3C1BZ25-F1
#
_cell.length_a   1.000
_cell.length_b   1.000
_cell.length_c   1.000
_cell.angle_alpha   90.00
_cell.angle_beta   90.00
_cell.angle_gamma   90.00
#
_symmetry.space_group_name_H-M   'P 1'
#
loop_
_entity.id
_entity.type
_entity.pdbx_description
1 polymer ?
#
loop_
_entity_poly.entity_id
_entity_poly.type
_entity_poly.pdbx_seq_one_letter_code
_entity_poly.pdbx_strand_id
1 'polypeptide(L)'
;YERNDLDFSRNKFRLRGDTLEIYPAYWSGRAIRVEFFGDEIDRISEINAVSGVAERFVEHVAIYPASHYVASKEKLQRAMLEIQRECDDQVA
;
A
#
# COMPACT_ATOMS: atom_id res chain seq x y z
N TYR A 1 -2.18 0.96 2.46
CA TYR A 1 -1.56 -0.37 2.38
C TYR A 1 -1.12 -0.79 3.75
N GLU A 2 -1.31 -2.07 4.05
CA GLU A 2 -0.92 -2.68 5.31
C GLU A 2 0.16 -3.74 5.07
N ARG A 3 1.17 -3.79 5.93
CA ARG A 3 2.17 -4.86 5.87
C ARG A 3 1.54 -6.16 6.37
N ASN A 4 1.62 -7.22 5.59
CA ASN A 4 1.16 -8.54 6.00
C ASN A 4 1.97 -9.64 5.32
N ASP A 5 2.90 -10.23 6.07
CA ASP A 5 3.83 -11.22 5.52
C ASP A 5 3.22 -12.64 5.41
N LEU A 6 2.09 -12.87 6.08
CA LEU A 6 1.37 -14.16 6.15
C LEU A 6 0.26 -14.26 5.11
N ASP A 7 -0.63 -13.26 5.04
CA ASP A 7 -1.77 -13.22 4.13
C ASP A 7 -1.58 -12.15 3.06
N PHE A 8 -1.37 -12.59 1.82
CA PHE A 8 -1.16 -11.72 0.68
C PHE A 8 -2.48 -11.49 -0.08
N SER A 9 -3.23 -10.48 0.35
CA SER A 9 -4.48 -10.04 -0.25
C SER A 9 -4.43 -8.57 -0.68
N ARG A 10 -5.48 -8.09 -1.36
CA ARG A 10 -5.55 -6.71 -1.89
C ARG A 10 -5.30 -5.68 -0.78
N ASN A 11 -4.72 -4.54 -1.13
CA ASN A 11 -4.34 -3.47 -0.18
C ASN A 11 -3.27 -3.89 0.84
N LYS A 12 -2.56 -4.99 0.59
CA LYS A 12 -1.45 -5.43 1.42
C LYS A 12 -0.15 -5.44 0.65
N PHE A 13 0.94 -5.37 1.40
CA PHE A 13 2.28 -5.64 0.89
C PHE A 13 3.02 -6.57 1.85
N ARG A 14 3.99 -7.32 1.33
CA ARG A 14 4.87 -8.17 2.12
C ARG A 14 6.31 -8.01 1.68
N LEU A 15 7.22 -8.20 2.63
CA LEU A 15 8.65 -8.12 2.39
C LEU A 15 9.31 -9.46 2.73
N ARG A 16 10.05 -10.04 1.79
CA ARG A 16 10.79 -11.30 1.96
C ARG A 16 12.22 -11.11 1.48
N GLY A 17 13.15 -10.89 2.42
CA GLY A 17 14.52 -10.49 2.08
C GLY A 17 14.51 -9.22 1.23
N ASP A 18 15.09 -9.31 0.04
CA ASP A 18 15.20 -8.19 -0.90
C ASP A 18 14.03 -8.14 -1.90
N THR A 19 12.93 -8.84 -1.62
CA THR A 19 11.75 -8.87 -2.48
C THR A 19 10.55 -8.23 -1.78
N LEU A 20 10.07 -7.11 -2.32
CA LEU A 20 8.83 -6.46 -1.92
C LEU A 20 7.71 -6.83 -2.88
N GLU A 21 6.63 -7.38 -2.35
CA GLU A 21 5.42 -7.64 -3.13
C GLU A 21 4.29 -6.74 -2.64
N ILE A 22 3.64 -6.06 -3.58
CA ILE A 22 2.55 -5.10 -3.33
C ILE A 22 1.34 -5.59 -4.12
N TYR A 23 0.18 -5.74 -3.45
CA TYR A 23 -1.08 -6.02 -4.13
C TYR A 23 -1.92 -4.74 -4.17
N PRO A 24 -1.95 -4.01 -5.31
CA PRO A 24 -2.68 -2.77 -5.43
C PRO A 24 -4.17 -2.95 -5.16
N ALA A 25 -4.78 -1.99 -4.45
CA ALA A 25 -6.21 -2.06 -4.11
C ALA A 25 -7.13 -2.06 -5.35
N TYR A 26 -6.65 -1.46 -6.44
CA TYR A 26 -7.37 -1.29 -7.72
C TYR A 26 -7.11 -2.42 -8.73
N TRP A 27 -6.34 -3.45 -8.37
CA TRP A 27 -6.05 -4.60 -9.23
C TRP A 27 -6.79 -5.86 -8.78
N SER A 28 -7.02 -6.77 -9.72
CA SER A 28 -7.59 -8.10 -9.47
C SER A 28 -6.68 -9.18 -10.05
N GLY A 29 -6.22 -10.10 -9.20
CA GLY A 29 -5.48 -11.30 -9.60
C GLY A 29 -4.00 -11.06 -9.87
N ARG A 30 -3.54 -9.81 -9.94
CA ARG A 30 -2.14 -9.44 -10.16
C ARG A 30 -1.61 -8.58 -9.03
N ALA A 31 -0.32 -8.72 -8.77
CA ALA A 31 0.46 -7.92 -7.84
C ALA A 31 1.75 -7.46 -8.50
N ILE A 32 2.43 -6.53 -7.86
CA ILE A 32 3.75 -6.05 -8.25
C ILE A 32 4.79 -6.69 -7.34
N ARG A 33 5.85 -7.23 -7.94
CA ARG A 33 7.05 -7.64 -7.23
C ARG A 33 8.19 -6.69 -7.62
N VAL A 34 8.81 -6.10 -6.61
CA VAL A 34 10.02 -5.28 -6.73
C VAL A 34 11.15 -6.04 -6.05
N GLU A 35 12.18 -6.37 -6.83
CA GLU A 35 13.39 -7.02 -6.36
C GLU A 35 14.48 -5.95 -6.21
N PHE A 36 15.13 -5.93 -5.05
CA PHE A 36 16.16 -4.98 -4.70
C PHE A 36 17.55 -5.62 -4.75
N PHE A 37 18.55 -4.81 -5.07
CA PHE A 37 19.96 -5.11 -4.85
C PHE A 37 20.53 -4.01 -3.95
N GLY A 38 20.51 -4.25 -2.64
CA GLY A 38 20.83 -3.21 -1.66
C GLY A 38 19.77 -2.11 -1.64
N ASP A 39 20.16 -0.90 -2.03
CA ASP A 39 19.30 0.29 -2.12
C ASP A 39 18.80 0.60 -3.54
N GLU A 40 19.16 -0.22 -4.53
CA GLU A 40 18.71 -0.09 -5.91
C GLU A 40 17.61 -1.10 -6.27
N ILE A 41 16.70 -0.69 -7.16
CA ILE A 41 15.72 -1.60 -7.76
C ILE A 41 16.44 -2.36 -8.87
N ASP A 42 16.59 -3.68 -8.70
CA ASP A 42 17.13 -4.57 -9.74
C ASP A 42 16.06 -4.87 -10.80
N ARG A 43 14.83 -5.17 -10.37
CA ARG A 43 13.75 -5.56 -11.28
C ARG A 43 12.36 -5.31 -10.73
N ILE A 44 11.43 -4.99 -11.64
CA ILE A 44 10.00 -4.92 -11.36
C ILE A 44 9.26 -5.94 -12.26
N SER A 45 8.40 -6.76 -11.65
CA SER A 45 7.55 -7.70 -12.35
C SER A 45 6.09 -7.62 -11.91
N GLU A 46 5.18 -7.84 -12.86
CA GLU A 46 3.81 -8.22 -12.52
C GLU A 46 3.77 -9.72 -12.27
N ILE A 47 3.20 -10.08 -11.14
CA ILE A 47 3.05 -11.48 -10.72
C ILE A 47 1.58 -11.81 -10.56
N ASN A 48 1.24 -13.08 -10.77
CA ASN A 48 -0.03 -13.61 -10.35
C ASN A 48 -0.10 -13.63 -8.81
N ALA A 49 -1.12 -13.01 -8.23
CA ALA A 49 -1.17 -12.76 -6.79
C ALA A 49 -1.35 -14.05 -5.94
N VAL A 50 -1.78 -15.16 -6.55
CA VAL A 50 -2.00 -16.44 -5.87
C VAL A 50 -0.82 -17.38 -6.09
N SER A 51 -0.45 -17.61 -7.35
CA SER A 51 0.62 -18.56 -7.69
C SER A 51 2.03 -17.96 -7.53
N GLY A 52 2.17 -16.63 -7.51
CA GLY A 52 3.45 -15.95 -7.42
C GLY A 52 4.31 -16.00 -8.69
N VAL A 53 3.77 -16.56 -9.78
CA VAL A 53 4.43 -16.64 -11.09
C VAL A 53 4.52 -15.26 -11.72
N ALA A 54 5.70 -14.90 -12.21
CA ALA A 54 5.90 -13.67 -12.96
C ALA A 54 5.25 -13.77 -14.35
N GLU A 55 4.36 -12.83 -14.66
CA GLU A 55 3.63 -12.75 -15.92
C GLU A 55 4.35 -11.83 -16.93
N ARG A 56 4.93 -10.72 -16.45
CA ARG A 56 5.73 -9.81 -17.27
C ARG A 56 6.68 -8.92 -16.45
N PHE A 57 7.71 -8.41 -17.11
CA PHE A 57 8.62 -7.40 -16.55
C PHE A 57 8.23 -6.00 -17.03
N VAL A 58 8.41 -5.01 -16.16
CA VAL A 58 8.07 -3.62 -16.45
C VAL A 58 9.20 -2.70 -15.97
N GLU A 59 9.44 -1.62 -16.67
CA GLU A 59 10.47 -0.63 -16.30
C GLU A 59 9.97 0.36 -15.24
N HIS A 60 8.65 0.59 -15.20
CA HIS A 60 8.03 1.56 -14.31
C HIS A 60 6.64 1.10 -13.89
N VAL A 61 6.27 1.39 -12.64
CA VAL A 61 4.92 1.19 -12.12
C VAL A 61 4.52 2.30 -11.16
N ALA A 62 3.28 2.77 -11.28
CA ALA A 62 2.68 3.71 -10.33
C ALA A 62 1.85 2.95 -9.28
N ILE A 63 2.14 3.20 -7.99
CA ILE A 63 1.37 2.67 -6.86
C ILE A 63 0.49 3.77 -6.29
N TYR A 64 -0.81 3.72 -6.58
CA TYR A 64 -1.76 4.70 -6.08
C TYR A 64 -2.21 4.38 -4.64
N PRO A 65 -2.66 5.40 -3.88
CA PRO A 65 -3.24 5.20 -2.57
C PRO A 65 -4.38 4.18 -2.59
N ALA A 66 -4.49 3.39 -1.51
CA ALA A 66 -5.53 2.39 -1.37
C ALA A 66 -6.91 2.96 -0.97
N SER A 67 -6.98 4.26 -0.68
CA SER A 67 -8.22 4.98 -0.34
C SER A 67 -8.26 6.30 -1.09
N HIS A 68 -9.47 6.75 -1.46
CA HIS A 68 -9.69 8.06 -2.04
C HIS A 68 -9.62 9.20 -1.01
N TYR A 69 -9.64 8.87 0.28
CA TYR A 69 -9.67 9.83 1.39
C TYR A 69 -8.37 9.87 2.19
N VAL A 70 -7.23 9.74 1.51
CA VAL A 70 -5.94 9.85 2.20
C VAL A 70 -5.69 11.29 2.63
N ALA A 71 -5.75 11.52 3.94
CA ALA A 71 -5.36 12.76 4.58
C ALA A 71 -3.98 12.62 5.22
N SER A 72 -3.17 13.68 5.13
CA SER A 72 -1.92 13.78 5.89
C SER A 72 -2.18 13.71 7.39
N LYS A 73 -1.23 13.16 8.15
CA LYS A 73 -1.31 13.07 9.62
C LYS A 73 -1.62 14.42 10.29
N GLU A 74 -1.04 15.51 9.78
CA GLU A 74 -1.27 16.87 10.28
C GLU A 74 -2.71 17.35 10.09
N LYS A 75 -3.33 17.03 8.95
CA LYS A 75 -4.76 17.34 8.69
C LYS A 75 -5.66 16.53 9.61
N LEU A 76 -5.34 15.25 9.83
CA LEU A 76 -6.09 14.40 10.76
C LEU A 76 -6.01 14.95 12.19
N GLN A 77 -4.81 15.31 12.67
CA GLN A 77 -4.64 15.86 14.01
C GLN A 77 -5.42 17.17 14.23
N ARG A 78 -5.40 18.08 13.26
CA ARG A 78 -6.21 19.31 13.31
C ARG A 78 -7.70 19.01 13.34
N ALA A 79 -8.17 18.14 12.44
CA ALA A 79 -9.57 17.75 12.39
C ALA A 79 -10.05 17.10 13.70
N MET A 80 -9.22 16.26 14.34
CA MET A 80 -9.55 15.65 15.63
C MET A 80 -9.75 16.70 16.72
N LEU A 81 -8.90 17.73 16.78
CA LEU A 81 -9.03 18.82 17.76
C LEU A 81 -10.28 19.66 17.51
N GLU A 82 -10.60 19.95 16.24
CA GLU A 82 -11.80 20.71 15.87
C GLU A 82 -13.08 19.94 16.20
N ILE A 83 -13.12 18.62 15.89
CA ILE A 83 -14.24 17.74 16.22
C ILE A 83 -14.45 17.64 17.73
N GLN A 84 -13.37 17.50 18.51
CA GLN A 84 -13.47 17.45 19.96
C GLN A 84 -14.04 18.76 20.53
N ARG A 85 -13.55 19.90 20.04
CA ARG A 85 -14.04 21.21 20.49
C ARG A 85 -15.52 21.40 20.17
N GLU A 86 -15.95 21.06 18.96
CA GLU A 86 -17.36 21.14 18.56
C GLU A 86 -18.25 20.21 19.41
N CYS A 87 -17.77 19.02 19.73
CA CYS A 87 -18.49 18.07 20.60
C CYS A 87 -18.70 18.66 22.00
N ASP A 88 -17.64 19.22 22.60
CA ASP A 88 -17.70 19.83 23.92
C ASP A 88 -18.67 21.04 23.94
N ASP A 89 -18.69 21.83 22.86
CA ASP A 89 -19.58 22.98 22.70
C ASP A 89 -21.07 22.58 22.57
N GLN A 90 -21.39 21.40 22.00
CA GLN A 90 -22.78 20.93 21.83
C GLN A 90 -23.36 20.19 23.05
N VAL A 91 -22.50 19.67 23.94
CA VAL A 91 -22.93 18.92 25.13
C VAL A 91 -23.09 19.83 26.36
N ALA A 92 -22.61 21.07 26.29
CA ALA A 92 -22.77 22.12 27.30
C ALA A 92 -24.17 22.79 27.25
#